data_AF-A0A7W1DQQ1-F1
#
_entry.id   AF-A0A7W1DQQ1-F1
#
_cell.length_a   1.000
_cell.length_b   1.000
_cell.length_c   1.000
_cell.angle_alpha   90.00
_cell.angle_beta   90.00
_cell.angle_gamma   90.00
#
_symmetry.space_group_name_H-M   'P 1'
#
loop_
_entity.id
_entity.type
_entity.pdbx_description
1 polymer ?
#
loop_
_entity_poly.entity_id
_entity_poly.type
_entity_poly.pdbx_seq_one_letter_code
_entity_poly.pdbx_strand_id
1 'polypeptide(L)'
;MEEVGALLREAPWRFAKTMPDAPHEYTLRREWRDPAAFIVAVTGIRRLAVRRGKWKNATYDYLDIAPHAYWTMEPRHAPAEATTVLINRAVLLVQP
;
A
#
# COMPACT_ATOMS: atom_id res chain seq x y z
N MET A 1 -0.01 3.24 14.62
CA MET A 1 0.94 2.62 13.64
C MET A 1 0.99 1.10 13.81
N GLU A 2 1.04 0.59 15.03
CA GLU A 2 1.18 -0.85 15.31
C GLU A 2 0.04 -1.71 14.74
N GLU A 3 -1.22 -1.25 14.88
CA GLU A 3 -2.41 -1.94 14.35
C GLU A 3 -2.41 -2.03 12.82
N VAL A 4 -2.18 -0.92 12.11
CA VAL A 4 -2.09 -0.90 10.63
C VAL A 4 -0.93 -1.77 10.15
N GLY A 5 0.21 -1.73 10.83
CA GLY A 5 1.36 -2.56 10.51
C GLY A 5 1.07 -4.06 10.66
N ALA A 6 0.33 -4.46 11.70
CA ALA A 6 -0.09 -5.85 11.88
C ALA A 6 -0.97 -6.33 10.72
N LEU A 7 -2.02 -5.56 10.39
CA LEU A 7 -2.92 -5.87 9.27
C LEU A 7 -2.16 -6.04 7.94
N LEU A 8 -1.21 -5.14 7.66
CA LEU A 8 -0.42 -5.19 6.43
C LEU A 8 0.56 -6.37 6.37
N ARG A 9 1.09 -6.83 7.51
CA ARG A 9 1.99 -7.99 7.57
C ARG A 9 1.25 -9.31 7.36
N GLU A 10 0.02 -9.42 7.84
CA GLU A 10 -0.81 -10.63 7.74
C GLU A 10 -1.53 -10.77 6.38
N ALA A 11 -1.61 -9.68 5.61
CA ALA A 11 -2.28 -9.69 4.32
C ALA A 11 -1.65 -10.68 3.33
N PRO A 12 -2.43 -11.28 2.41
CA PRO A 12 -1.91 -12.17 1.39
C PRO A 12 -1.27 -11.35 0.25
N TRP A 13 0.05 -11.44 0.11
CA TRP A 13 0.82 -10.69 -0.88
C TRP A 13 1.17 -11.52 -2.12
N ARG A 14 1.19 -10.86 -3.28
CA ARG A 14 1.56 -11.44 -4.57
C ARG A 14 2.54 -10.56 -5.29
N PHE A 15 3.59 -11.17 -5.84
CA PHE A 15 4.57 -10.44 -6.65
C PHE A 15 4.00 -9.99 -8.00
N ALA A 16 4.22 -8.72 -8.34
CA ALA A 16 3.78 -8.10 -9.59
C ALA A 16 4.73 -8.43 -10.75
N LYS A 17 4.52 -9.57 -11.41
CA LYS A 17 5.38 -10.07 -12.51
C LYS A 17 5.42 -9.16 -13.75
N THR A 18 4.41 -8.33 -13.96
CA THR A 18 4.27 -7.49 -15.16
C THR A 18 5.04 -6.18 -15.10
N MET A 19 5.69 -5.88 -13.97
CA MET A 19 6.39 -4.61 -13.70
C MET A 19 7.86 -4.84 -13.33
N PRO A 20 8.70 -5.31 -14.28
CA PRO A 20 10.09 -5.68 -14.00
C PRO A 20 10.96 -4.51 -13.52
N ASP A 21 10.71 -3.30 -14.02
CA ASP A 21 11.49 -2.09 -13.67
C ASP A 21 11.12 -1.49 -12.31
N ALA A 22 10.06 -1.99 -11.68
CA ALA A 22 9.58 -1.53 -10.38
C ALA A 22 9.07 -2.73 -9.58
N PRO A 23 9.97 -3.62 -9.11
CA PRO A 23 9.57 -4.85 -8.42
C PRO A 23 8.80 -4.51 -7.15
N HIS A 24 7.56 -4.97 -7.09
CA HIS A 24 6.68 -4.77 -5.95
C HIS A 24 5.72 -5.95 -5.79
N GLU A 25 5.04 -5.98 -4.66
CA GLU A 25 3.96 -6.90 -4.36
C GLU A 25 2.65 -6.14 -4.18
N TYR A 26 1.53 -6.83 -4.36
CA TYR A 26 0.21 -6.30 -4.09
C TYR A 26 -0.65 -7.31 -3.34
N THR A 27 -1.67 -6.82 -2.66
CA THR A 27 -2.73 -7.60 -2.03
C THR A 27 -4.09 -7.07 -2.48
N LEU A 28 -5.06 -7.97 -2.70
CA LEU A 28 -6.39 -7.60 -3.20
C LEU A 28 -7.41 -7.62 -2.08
N ARG A 29 -8.31 -6.63 -2.04
CA ARG A 29 -9.39 -6.54 -1.03
C ARG A 29 -10.19 -7.84 -0.88
N ARG A 30 -10.48 -8.52 -2.01
CA ARG A 30 -11.25 -9.77 -2.05
C ARG A 30 -10.55 -10.97 -1.38
N GLU A 31 -9.27 -10.87 -1.08
CA GLU A 31 -8.46 -11.93 -0.46
C GLU A 31 -8.22 -11.69 1.02
N TRP A 32 -8.64 -10.52 1.54
CA TRP A 32 -8.60 -10.26 2.97
C TRP A 32 -9.74 -11.02 3.63
N ARG A 33 -9.44 -11.70 4.74
CA ARG A 33 -10.45 -12.42 5.54
C ARG A 33 -11.56 -11.47 5.99
N ASP A 34 -11.19 -10.25 6.35
CA ASP A 34 -12.12 -9.19 6.72
C ASP A 34 -11.97 -7.99 5.77
N PRO A 35 -12.99 -7.69 4.94
CA PRO A 35 -13.01 -6.51 4.10
C PRO A 35 -12.93 -5.19 4.89
N ALA A 36 -13.40 -5.14 6.14
CA ALA A 36 -13.30 -3.92 6.96
C ALA A 36 -11.85 -3.65 7.38
N ALA A 37 -11.10 -4.69 7.77
CA ALA A 37 -9.66 -4.58 8.02
C ALA A 37 -8.88 -4.02 6.81
N PHE A 38 -9.27 -4.38 5.58
CA PHE A 38 -8.67 -3.79 4.37
C PHE A 38 -8.90 -2.26 4.32
N ILE A 39 -10.12 -1.82 4.62
CA ILE A 39 -10.47 -0.39 4.62
C ILE A 39 -9.73 0.37 5.73
N VAL A 40 -9.58 -0.24 6.91
CA VAL A 40 -8.75 0.29 7.99
C VAL A 40 -7.31 0.45 7.53
N ALA A 41 -6.73 -0.55 6.86
CA ALA A 41 -5.37 -0.48 6.32
C ALA A 41 -5.19 0.61 5.25
N VAL A 42 -6.10 0.70 4.28
CA VAL A 42 -6.11 1.77 3.24
C VAL A 42 -6.18 3.15 3.90
N THR A 43 -7.09 3.31 4.86
CA THR A 43 -7.29 4.59 5.56
C THR A 43 -6.06 4.94 6.41
N GLY A 44 -5.46 3.96 7.06
CA GLY A 44 -4.21 4.09 7.80
C GLY A 44 -3.05 4.55 6.91
N ILE A 45 -2.84 3.89 5.77
CA ILE A 45 -1.85 4.30 4.76
C ILE A 45 -2.09 5.74 4.35
N ARG A 46 -3.29 6.09 3.91
CA ARG A 46 -3.61 7.45 3.42
C ARG A 46 -3.48 8.52 4.48
N ARG A 47 -3.66 8.21 5.76
CA ARG A 47 -3.47 9.19 6.85
C ARG A 47 -2.00 9.38 7.20
N LEU A 48 -1.23 8.31 7.24
CA LEU A 48 0.13 8.29 7.78
C LEU A 48 1.22 8.42 6.71
N ALA A 49 0.90 8.16 5.44
CA ALA A 49 1.85 8.20 4.35
C ALA A 49 2.43 9.59 4.14
N VAL A 50 3.69 9.65 3.76
CA VAL A 50 4.39 10.87 3.36
C VAL A 50 4.51 10.89 1.85
N ARG A 51 4.32 12.07 1.26
CA ARG A 51 4.48 12.32 -0.17
C ARG A 51 5.91 11.98 -0.59
N ARG A 52 6.08 11.02 -1.51
CA ARG A 52 7.40 10.56 -1.96
C ARG A 52 7.45 10.48 -3.49
N GLY A 53 8.28 11.35 -4.07
CA GLY A 53 8.74 11.27 -5.46
C GLY A 53 7.65 11.25 -6.55
N LYS A 54 8.10 11.34 -7.80
CA LYS A 54 7.27 11.09 -8.98
C LYS A 54 7.69 9.77 -9.60
N TRP A 55 6.73 8.91 -9.93
CA TRP A 55 6.95 7.80 -10.83
C TRP A 55 6.20 8.06 -12.12
N LYS A 56 6.94 8.17 -13.22
CA LYS A 56 6.45 8.70 -14.49
C LYS A 56 5.72 10.05 -14.27
N ASN A 57 4.43 10.10 -14.57
CA ASN A 57 3.61 11.30 -14.47
C ASN A 57 2.77 11.36 -13.18
N ALA A 58 2.93 10.40 -12.26
CA ALA A 58 2.17 10.32 -11.02
C ALA A 58 3.07 10.56 -9.80
N THR A 59 2.49 11.13 -8.74
CA THR A 59 3.18 11.35 -7.47
C THR A 59 2.51 10.47 -6.43
N TYR A 60 3.28 9.70 -5.68
CA TYR A 60 2.74 8.69 -4.77
C TYR A 60 3.04 9.04 -3.31
N ASP A 61 2.14 8.64 -2.42
CA ASP A 61 2.29 8.75 -0.97
C ASP A 61 2.66 7.36 -0.44
N TYR A 62 3.73 7.28 0.36
CA TYR A 62 4.21 6.02 0.92
C TYR A 62 4.16 6.03 2.44
N LEU A 63 3.64 4.96 3.02
CA LEU A 63 3.77 4.65 4.44
C LEU A 63 4.91 3.65 4.61
N ASP A 64 5.96 4.04 5.33
CA ASP A 64 7.10 3.17 5.60
C ASP A 64 6.89 2.43 6.92
N ILE A 65 6.80 1.10 6.86
CA ILE A 65 6.79 0.21 8.02
C ILE A 65 7.77 -0.92 7.70
N ALA A 66 8.94 -0.89 8.34
CA ALA A 66 10.02 -1.81 8.02
C ALA A 66 9.54 -3.28 8.03
N PRO A 67 9.94 -4.09 7.02
CA PRO A 67 10.92 -3.78 5.97
C PRO A 67 10.33 -3.24 4.66
N HIS A 68 9.08 -2.73 4.65
CA HIS A 68 8.39 -2.35 3.41
C HIS A 68 7.89 -0.90 3.39
N ALA A 69 7.76 -0.36 2.18
CA ALA A 69 6.98 0.84 1.89
C ALA A 69 5.63 0.43 1.28
N TYR A 70 4.54 1.03 1.74
CA TYR A 70 3.16 0.70 1.34
C TYR A 70 2.48 1.89 0.66
N TRP A 71 1.69 1.65 -0.39
CA TRP A 71 0.91 2.70 -1.07
C TRP A 71 -0.40 2.18 -1.68
N THR A 72 -1.32 3.12 -1.95
CA THR A 72 -2.55 2.88 -2.72
C THR A 72 -2.47 3.59 -4.07
N MET A 73 -3.27 3.14 -5.05
CA MET A 73 -3.30 3.77 -6.38
C MET A 73 -4.13 5.05 -6.40
N GLU A 74 -5.19 5.12 -5.60
CA GLU A 74 -6.09 6.27 -5.61
C GLU A 74 -5.62 7.38 -4.64
N PRO A 75 -6.00 8.64 -4.90
CA PRO A 75 -5.59 9.78 -4.07
C PRO A 75 -6.02 9.65 -2.60
N ARG A 76 -5.31 10.38 -1.72
CA ARG A 76 -5.56 10.42 -0.27
C ARG A 76 -7.02 10.68 0.12
N HIS A 77 -7.72 11.51 -0.64
CA HIS A 77 -9.10 11.91 -0.36
C HIS A 77 -10.15 11.03 -1.05
N ALA A 78 -9.73 10.02 -1.84
CA ALA A 78 -10.67 9.13 -2.50
C ALA A 78 -11.42 8.27 -1.47
N PRO A 79 -12.72 7.99 -1.67
CA PRO A 79 -13.48 7.13 -0.77
C PRO A 79 -12.98 5.68 -0.86
N ALA A 80 -12.25 5.23 0.17
CA ALA A 80 -11.55 3.93 0.19
C ALA A 80 -12.45 2.74 -0.18
N GLU A 81 -13.67 2.71 0.36
CA GLU A 81 -14.63 1.63 0.13
C GLU A 81 -15.13 1.53 -1.31
N ALA A 82 -15.18 2.66 -2.02
CA ALA A 82 -15.73 2.74 -3.36
C ALA A 82 -14.65 2.59 -4.44
N THR A 83 -13.41 3.02 -4.17
CA THR A 83 -12.40 3.18 -5.22
C THR A 83 -11.24 2.21 -5.12
N THR A 84 -10.97 1.63 -3.95
CA THR A 84 -9.72 0.90 -3.70
C THR A 84 -9.94 -0.60 -3.63
N VAL A 85 -9.26 -1.31 -4.53
CA VAL A 85 -9.34 -2.78 -4.65
C VAL A 85 -8.04 -3.48 -4.29
N LEU A 86 -6.93 -2.73 -4.19
CA LEU A 86 -5.61 -3.28 -3.88
C LEU A 86 -4.76 -2.34 -3.03
N ILE A 87 -3.79 -2.91 -2.34
CA ILE A 87 -2.68 -2.19 -1.69
C ILE A 87 -1.39 -2.74 -2.28
N ASN A 88 -0.41 -1.87 -2.53
CA ASN A 88 0.92 -2.26 -2.97
C ASN A 88 1.93 -2.16 -1.84
N ARG A 89 3.00 -2.94 -1.94
CA ARG A 89 4.20 -2.80 -1.12
C ARG A 89 5.47 -3.07 -1.92
N ALA A 90 6.58 -2.48 -1.51
CA ALA A 90 7.92 -2.81 -2.01
C ALA A 90 8.89 -2.85 -0.83
N VAL A 91 10.03 -3.52 -1.00
CA VAL A 91 11.11 -3.46 -0.02
C VAL A 91 11.48 -1.99 0.20
N LEU A 92 11.52 -1.57 1.46
CA LEU A 92 11.91 -0.23 1.82
C LEU A 92 13.41 -0.09 1.53
N LEU A 93 13.72 0.57 0.42
CA LEU A 93 15.09 0.99 0.14
C LEU A 93 15.41 2.12 1.11
N VAL A 94 16.26 1.82 2.09
CA VAL A 94 16.92 2.86 2.88
C VAL A 94 17.74 3.65 1.88
N GLN A 95 17.38 4.91 1.63
CA GLN A 95 18.32 5.78 0.93
C GLN A 95 19.51 5.98 1.86
N PRO A 96 20.75 5.72 1.38
CA PRO A 96 21.95 5.95 2.18
C PRO A 96 22.09 7.42 2.59
#